data_AF-A0A847SXH2-F1
#
_entry.id   AF-A0A847SXH2-F1
#
_cell.length_a   1.000
_cell.length_b   1.000
_cell.length_c   1.000
_cell.angle_alpha   90.00
_cell.angle_beta   90.00
_cell.angle_gamma   90.00
#
_symmetry.space_group_name_H-M   'P 1'
#
loop_
_entity.id
_entity.type
_entity.pdbx_description
1 polymer ?
#
loop_
_entity_poly.entity_id
_entity_poly.type
_entity_poly.pdbx_seq_one_letter_code
_entity_poly.pdbx_strand_id
1 'polypeptide(L)'
;MFALSTVEAALISDELWPYIYVIFVISLCAIAIGYWFIVHDEVKRRPIAKERIVSLAKAVDEMADFARPEFKERLSVCEDLFQRKYYDRCLKLADKALGEAEELNGITKQLETEIITTTSKMQRAREVGLEIDEDGIGLAQLMRDLKRG
;
A
#
# COMPACT_ATOMS: atom_id res chain seq x y z
N MET A 1 53.42 44.62 18.94
CA MET A 1 53.43 43.37 18.17
C MET A 1 51.98 42.89 18.07
N PHE A 2 51.23 43.39 17.10
CA PHE A 2 49.83 43.03 16.85
C PHE A 2 49.79 42.23 15.54
N ALA A 3 49.79 40.91 15.64
CA ALA A 3 49.55 40.01 14.53
C ALA A 3 48.07 39.59 14.53
N LEU A 4 47.18 40.57 14.39
CA LEU A 4 45.72 40.36 14.41
C LEU A 4 44.98 41.09 13.27
N SER A 5 45.66 41.72 12.31
CA SER A 5 45.00 42.54 11.29
C SER A 5 44.88 41.92 9.89
N THR A 6 45.45 40.73 9.64
CA THR A 6 45.44 40.16 8.28
C THR A 6 44.26 39.23 8.01
N VAL A 7 43.67 38.63 9.05
CA VAL A 7 42.51 37.74 8.89
C VAL A 7 41.20 38.53 8.76
N GLU A 8 41.04 39.60 9.54
CA GLU A 8 39.86 40.48 9.43
C GLU A 8 39.87 41.34 8.16
N ALA A 9 41.03 41.79 7.68
CA ALA A 9 41.13 42.55 6.43
C ALA A 9 40.94 41.69 5.17
N ALA A 10 41.22 40.39 5.22
CA ALA A 10 40.98 39.46 4.11
C ALA A 10 39.48 39.09 3.95
N LEU A 11 38.69 39.19 5.02
CA LEU A 11 37.23 39.01 4.96
C LEU A 11 36.50 40.24 4.41
N ILE A 12 37.18 41.38 4.29
CA ILE A 12 36.64 42.67 3.80
C ILE A 12 37.52 43.19 2.64
N SER A 13 37.90 42.32 1.70
CA SER A 13 38.37 42.80 0.39
C SER A 13 37.20 42.72 -0.60
N ASP A 14 36.97 43.80 -1.36
CA ASP A 14 35.96 43.85 -2.42
C ASP A 14 36.16 42.76 -3.49
N GLU A 15 37.34 42.14 -3.53
CA GLU A 15 37.68 41.05 -4.45
C GLU A 15 37.09 39.69 -4.04
N LEU A 16 36.81 39.45 -2.75
CA LEU A 16 36.28 38.16 -2.25
C LEU A 16 34.75 38.08 -2.25
N TRP A 17 34.08 39.23 -2.17
CA TRP A 17 32.62 39.35 -2.20
C TRP A 17 31.95 38.70 -3.41
N PRO A 18 32.46 38.85 -4.65
CA PRO A 18 31.91 38.18 -5.82
C PRO A 18 31.92 36.65 -5.69
N TYR A 19 32.98 36.07 -5.11
CA TYR A 19 33.08 34.63 -4.92
C TYR A 19 32.11 34.12 -3.85
N ILE A 20 31.98 34.85 -2.73
CA ILE A 20 30.99 34.55 -1.68
C ILE A 20 29.57 34.62 -2.26
N TYR A 21 29.28 35.66 -3.05
CA TYR A 21 27.99 35.82 -3.72
C TYR A 21 27.71 34.66 -4.68
N VAL A 22 28.68 34.25 -5.50
CA VAL A 22 28.54 33.10 -6.41
C VAL A 22 28.27 31.80 -5.65
N ILE A 23 29.00 31.53 -4.57
CA ILE A 23 28.77 30.34 -3.73
C ILE A 23 27.36 30.38 -3.11
N PHE A 24 26.92 31.54 -2.63
CA PHE A 24 25.59 31.71 -2.07
C PHE A 24 24.48 31.47 -3.11
N VAL A 25 24.62 32.02 -4.32
CA VAL A 25 23.68 31.81 -5.43
C VAL A 25 23.64 30.33 -5.84
N ILE A 26 24.79 29.68 -5.98
CA ILE A 26 24.87 28.24 -6.29
C ILE A 26 24.16 27.41 -5.21
N SER A 27 24.38 27.75 -3.94
CA SER A 27 23.74 27.07 -2.81
C SER A 27 22.21 27.24 -2.83
N LEU A 28 21.72 28.45 -3.11
CA LEU A 28 20.28 28.70 -3.27
C LEU A 28 19.68 27.94 -4.46
N CYS A 29 20.37 27.92 -5.60
CA CYS A 29 19.96 27.14 -6.76
C CYS A 29 19.89 25.64 -6.44
N ALA A 30 20.87 25.09 -5.72
CA ALA A 30 20.89 23.69 -5.32
C ALA A 30 19.69 23.35 -4.40
N ILE A 31 19.36 24.21 -3.44
CA ILE A 31 18.20 24.04 -2.57
C ILE A 31 16.91 24.09 -3.39
N ALA A 32 16.78 25.05 -4.32
CA ALA A 32 15.61 25.20 -5.17
C ALA A 32 15.40 23.96 -6.07
N ILE A 33 16.48 23.43 -6.65
CA ILE A 33 16.45 22.20 -7.45
C ILE A 33 16.06 21.00 -6.58
N GLY A 34 16.65 20.87 -5.38
CA GLY A 34 16.29 19.79 -4.45
C GLY A 34 14.81 19.82 -4.07
N TYR A 35 14.29 21.01 -3.76
CA TYR A 35 12.87 21.19 -3.46
C TYR A 35 11.98 20.88 -4.68
N TRP A 36 12.38 21.30 -5.87
CA TRP A 36 11.68 21.00 -7.12
C TRP A 36 11.55 19.49 -7.35
N PHE A 37 12.64 18.74 -7.16
CA PHE A 37 12.62 17.27 -7.29
C PHE A 37 11.66 16.62 -6.31
N ILE A 38 11.67 17.02 -5.03
CA ILE A 38 10.78 16.48 -4.00
C ILE A 38 9.31 16.75 -4.37
N VAL A 39 8.96 18.01 -4.68
CA VAL A 39 7.59 18.38 -5.03
C VAL A 39 7.11 17.67 -6.29
N HIS A 40 7.94 17.62 -7.32
CA HIS A 40 7.59 16.98 -8.58
C HIS A 40 7.38 15.46 -8.41
N ASP A 41 8.17 14.82 -7.54
CA ASP A 41 8.00 13.40 -7.22
C ASP A 41 6.72 13.16 -6.40
N GLU A 42 6.42 14.02 -5.41
CA GLU A 42 5.15 13.98 -4.67
C GLU A 42 3.93 14.12 -5.60
N VAL A 43 3.97 15.04 -6.56
CA VAL A 43 2.86 15.29 -7.50
C VAL A 43 2.57 14.06 -8.37
N LYS A 44 3.61 13.31 -8.76
CA LYS A 44 3.45 12.09 -9.56
C LYS A 44 2.98 10.89 -8.74
N ARG A 45 3.52 10.71 -7.53
CA ARG A 45 3.25 9.50 -6.72
C ARG A 45 1.93 9.57 -5.96
N ARG A 46 1.50 10.76 -5.55
CA ARG A 46 0.24 10.97 -4.82
C ARG A 46 -1.00 10.42 -5.53
N PRO A 47 -1.27 10.70 -6.82
CA PRO A 47 -2.47 10.17 -7.48
C PRO A 47 -2.44 8.64 -7.56
N ILE A 48 -1.27 8.04 -7.83
CA ILE A 48 -1.09 6.59 -7.93
C ILE A 48 -1.34 5.94 -6.56
N ALA A 49 -0.77 6.50 -5.49
CA ALA A 49 -0.97 5.99 -4.14
C ALA A 49 -2.45 6.06 -3.71
N LYS A 50 -3.13 7.16 -4.07
CA LYS A 50 -4.56 7.32 -3.80
C LYS A 50 -5.39 6.27 -4.54
N GLU A 51 -5.12 6.06 -5.83
CA GLU A 51 -5.81 5.06 -6.65
C GLU A 51 -5.62 3.65 -6.07
N ARG A 52 -4.39 3.30 -5.66
CA ARG A 52 -4.10 2.01 -5.03
C ARG A 52 -4.82 1.78 -3.71
N ILE A 53 -4.90 2.80 -2.84
CA ILE A 53 -5.67 2.72 -1.59
C ILE A 53 -7.15 2.47 -1.91
N VAL A 54 -7.72 3.18 -2.88
CA VAL A 54 -9.13 3.00 -3.28
C VAL A 54 -9.37 1.59 -3.83
N SER A 55 -8.48 1.09 -4.67
CA SER A 55 -8.56 -0.28 -5.19
C SER A 55 -8.45 -1.32 -4.07
N LEU A 56 -7.55 -1.12 -3.10
CA LEU A 56 -7.42 -1.99 -1.94
C LEU A 56 -8.71 -1.97 -1.11
N ALA A 57 -9.27 -0.78 -0.82
CA ALA A 57 -10.52 -0.65 -0.08
C ALA A 57 -11.66 -1.44 -0.74
N LYS A 58 -11.78 -1.35 -2.07
CA LYS A 58 -12.78 -2.12 -2.82
C LYS A 58 -12.55 -3.63 -2.72
N ALA A 59 -11.30 -4.09 -2.85
CA ALA A 59 -10.97 -5.51 -2.72
C ALA A 59 -11.31 -6.05 -1.32
N VAL A 60 -11.08 -5.25 -0.27
CA VAL A 60 -11.39 -5.58 1.12
C VAL A 60 -12.89 -5.62 1.39
N ASP A 61 -13.67 -4.74 0.76
CA ASP A 61 -15.13 -4.77 0.87
C ASP A 61 -15.74 -6.01 0.17
N GLU A 62 -15.11 -6.50 -0.89
CA GLU A 62 -15.50 -7.73 -1.59
C GLU A 62 -15.05 -9.03 -0.89
N MET A 63 -14.19 -8.93 0.14
CA MET A 63 -13.72 -10.09 0.89
C MET A 63 -14.78 -10.68 1.83
N ALA A 64 -14.62 -11.98 2.10
CA ALA A 64 -15.37 -12.67 3.12
C ALA A 64 -15.13 -12.09 4.53
N ASP A 65 -16.15 -12.15 5.38
CA ASP A 65 -16.20 -11.41 6.65
C ASP A 65 -15.05 -11.80 7.62
N PHE A 66 -14.65 -13.08 7.64
CA PHE A 66 -13.54 -13.57 8.47
C PHE A 66 -12.17 -12.94 8.15
N ALA A 67 -11.90 -12.62 6.87
CA ALA A 67 -10.62 -12.05 6.42
C ALA A 67 -10.63 -10.52 6.41
N ARG A 68 -11.81 -9.91 6.28
CA ARG A 68 -11.99 -8.46 6.22
C ARG A 68 -11.30 -7.65 7.33
N PRO A 69 -11.32 -8.05 8.63
CA PRO A 69 -10.73 -7.22 9.69
C PRO A 69 -9.20 -7.06 9.54
N GLU A 70 -8.48 -8.12 9.15
CA GLU A 70 -7.03 -8.06 8.97
C GLU A 70 -6.64 -7.09 7.83
N PHE A 71 -7.34 -7.18 6.70
CA PHE A 71 -7.06 -6.30 5.57
C PHE A 71 -7.53 -4.86 5.79
N LYS A 72 -8.56 -4.63 6.62
CA LYS A 72 -8.96 -3.28 7.06
C LYS A 72 -7.88 -2.60 7.90
N GLU A 73 -7.20 -3.34 8.78
CA GLU A 73 -6.07 -2.80 9.53
C GLU A 73 -4.93 -2.37 8.60
N ARG A 74 -4.60 -3.22 7.61
CA ARG A 74 -3.58 -2.89 6.61
C ARG A 74 -3.96 -1.69 5.74
N LEU A 75 -5.24 -1.56 5.36
CA LEU A 75 -5.77 -0.39 4.67
C LEU A 75 -5.59 0.89 5.52
N SER A 76 -5.91 0.83 6.81
CA SER A 76 -5.71 1.96 7.74
C SER A 76 -4.24 2.38 7.81
N VAL A 77 -3.30 1.42 7.84
CA VAL A 77 -1.86 1.72 7.82
C VAL A 77 -1.44 2.40 6.51
N CYS A 78 -1.99 1.97 5.37
CA CYS A 78 -1.78 2.64 4.09
C CYS A 78 -2.29 4.08 4.10
N GLU A 79 -3.49 4.32 4.62
CA GLU A 79 -4.07 5.66 4.74
C GLU A 79 -3.23 6.58 5.62
N ASP A 80 -2.75 6.09 6.77
CA ASP A 80 -1.84 6.82 7.64
C ASP A 80 -0.51 7.19 6.95
N LEU A 81 0.08 6.23 6.22
CA LEU A 81 1.30 6.48 5.45
C LEU A 81 1.08 7.50 4.34
N PHE A 82 -0.08 7.47 3.69
CA PHE A 82 -0.48 8.44 2.67
C PHE A 82 -0.63 9.85 3.25
N GLN A 83 -1.29 10.00 4.39
CA GLN A 83 -1.43 11.29 5.08
C GLN A 83 -0.09 11.87 5.49
N ARG A 84 0.85 11.02 5.92
CA ARG A 84 2.23 11.40 6.28
C ARG A 84 3.15 11.59 5.06
N LYS A 85 2.62 11.54 3.84
CA LYS A 85 3.36 11.68 2.56
C LYS A 85 4.44 10.63 2.30
N TYR A 86 4.38 9.47 2.97
CA TYR A 86 5.27 8.34 2.69
C TYR A 86 4.73 7.50 1.52
N TYR A 87 4.54 8.13 0.35
CA TYR A 87 3.86 7.55 -0.80
C TYR A 87 4.49 6.24 -1.29
N ASP A 88 5.82 6.12 -1.26
CA ASP A 88 6.51 4.89 -1.68
C ASP A 88 6.27 3.71 -0.77
N ARG A 89 6.28 3.94 0.53
CA ARG A 89 5.99 2.87 1.49
C ARG A 89 4.53 2.48 1.42
N CYS A 90 3.65 3.48 1.28
CA CYS A 90 2.23 3.28 1.06
C CYS A 90 1.98 2.42 -0.19
N LEU A 91 2.59 2.75 -1.33
CA LEU A 91 2.44 2.02 -2.58
C LEU A 91 2.88 0.56 -2.44
N LYS A 92 4.08 0.32 -1.91
CA LYS A 92 4.61 -1.04 -1.72
C LYS A 92 3.71 -1.88 -0.82
N LEU A 93 3.18 -1.29 0.26
CA LEU A 93 2.31 -2.00 1.19
C LEU A 93 0.92 -2.24 0.58
N ALA A 94 0.37 -1.27 -0.13
CA ALA A 94 -0.90 -1.39 -0.83
C ALA A 94 -0.84 -2.43 -1.96
N ASP A 95 0.21 -2.43 -2.78
CA ASP A 95 0.39 -3.42 -3.87
C ASP A 95 0.52 -4.84 -3.30
N LYS A 96 1.28 -5.02 -2.21
CA LYS A 96 1.40 -6.31 -1.54
C LYS A 96 0.05 -6.78 -0.97
N ALA A 97 -0.66 -5.91 -0.26
CA ALA A 97 -1.96 -6.22 0.31
C ALA A 97 -3.03 -6.50 -0.75
N LEU A 98 -2.99 -5.79 -1.88
CA LEU A 98 -3.85 -6.04 -3.04
C LEU A 98 -3.59 -7.43 -3.63
N GLY A 99 -2.33 -7.80 -3.85
CA GLY A 99 -1.98 -9.13 -4.37
C GLY A 99 -2.48 -10.26 -3.46
N GLU A 100 -2.26 -10.13 -2.15
CA GLU A 100 -2.77 -11.11 -1.17
C GLU A 100 -4.31 -11.14 -1.14
N ALA A 101 -4.97 -9.99 -1.30
CA ALA A 101 -6.42 -9.92 -1.29
C ALA A 101 -7.06 -10.53 -2.54
N GLU A 102 -6.48 -10.29 -3.71
CA GLU A 102 -6.91 -10.88 -4.98
C GLU A 102 -6.72 -12.40 -4.97
N GLU A 103 -5.61 -12.88 -4.42
CA GLU A 103 -5.33 -14.32 -4.27
C GLU A 103 -6.37 -14.99 -3.37
N LEU A 104 -6.64 -14.42 -2.19
CA LEU A 104 -7.65 -14.95 -1.26
C LEU A 104 -9.06 -14.91 -1.86
N ASN A 105 -9.44 -13.84 -2.55
CA ASN A 105 -10.73 -13.76 -3.24
C ASN A 105 -10.81 -14.78 -4.38
N GLY A 106 -9.70 -15.06 -5.07
CA GLY A 106 -9.61 -16.10 -6.08
C GLY A 106 -9.85 -17.50 -5.50
N ILE A 107 -9.16 -17.83 -4.40
CA ILE A 107 -9.32 -19.10 -3.68
C ILE A 107 -10.76 -19.24 -3.16
N THR A 108 -11.31 -18.18 -2.58
CA THR A 108 -12.67 -18.19 -2.02
C THR A 108 -13.71 -18.46 -3.11
N LYS A 109 -13.59 -17.80 -4.28
CA LYS A 109 -14.50 -18.04 -5.42
C LYS A 109 -14.37 -19.46 -5.99
N GLN A 110 -13.15 -20.00 -6.04
CA GLN A 110 -12.93 -21.39 -6.46
C GLN A 110 -13.60 -22.36 -5.48
N LEU A 111 -13.40 -22.16 -4.17
CA LEU A 111 -13.99 -22.97 -3.13
C LEU A 111 -15.52 -22.89 -3.14
N GLU A 112 -16.10 -21.71 -3.31
CA GLU A 112 -17.56 -21.54 -3.47
C GLU A 112 -18.10 -22.34 -4.67
N THR A 113 -17.37 -22.33 -5.79
CA THR A 113 -17.74 -23.08 -7.00
C THR A 113 -17.68 -24.60 -6.76
N GLU A 114 -16.63 -25.07 -6.08
CA GLU A 114 -16.48 -26.47 -5.71
C GLU A 114 -17.55 -26.92 -4.71
N ILE A 115 -17.90 -26.08 -3.73
CA ILE A 115 -18.99 -26.37 -2.78
C ILE A 115 -20.33 -26.46 -3.51
N ILE A 116 -20.66 -25.51 -4.40
CA ILE A 116 -21.92 -25.52 -5.14
C ILE A 116 -22.03 -26.77 -6.01
N THR A 117 -20.97 -27.09 -6.75
CA THR A 117 -20.96 -28.28 -7.62
C THR A 117 -21.06 -29.58 -6.82
N THR A 118 -20.39 -29.66 -5.66
CA THR A 118 -20.48 -30.82 -4.77
C THR A 118 -21.84 -30.92 -4.12
N THR A 119 -22.43 -29.81 -3.67
CA THR A 119 -23.78 -29.76 -3.09
C THR A 119 -24.83 -30.18 -4.12
N SER A 120 -24.69 -29.76 -5.38
CA SER A 120 -25.56 -30.19 -6.47
C SER A 120 -25.44 -31.70 -6.74
N LYS A 121 -24.22 -32.25 -6.72
CA LYS A 121 -24.00 -33.70 -6.82
C LYS A 121 -24.62 -34.45 -5.64
N MET A 122 -24.50 -33.93 -4.43
CA MET A 122 -25.12 -34.51 -3.23
C MET A 122 -26.64 -34.45 -3.25
N GLN A 123 -27.24 -33.34 -3.70
CA GLN A 123 -28.68 -33.24 -3.90
C GLN A 123 -29.18 -34.28 -4.91
N ARG A 124 -28.50 -34.43 -6.05
CA ARG A 124 -28.82 -35.47 -7.04
C ARG A 124 -28.65 -36.89 -6.51
N ALA A 125 -27.58 -37.15 -5.73
CA ALA A 125 -27.39 -38.46 -5.09
C ALA A 125 -28.52 -38.77 -4.10
N ARG A 126 -28.95 -37.78 -3.32
CA ARG A 126 -30.07 -37.88 -2.38
C ARG A 126 -31.40 -38.12 -3.07
N GLU A 127 -31.66 -37.44 -4.18
CA GLU A 127 -32.88 -37.61 -5.00
C GLU A 127 -32.99 -39.01 -5.60
N VAL A 128 -31.84 -39.67 -5.85
CA VAL A 128 -31.77 -41.02 -6.42
C VAL A 128 -31.67 -42.10 -5.33
N GLY A 129 -31.69 -41.73 -4.04
CA GLY A 129 -31.69 -42.66 -2.91
C GLY A 129 -30.34 -43.28 -2.58
N LEU A 130 -29.23 -42.68 -3.04
CA LEU A 130 -27.87 -43.08 -2.67
C LEU A 130 -27.51 -42.54 -1.28
N GLU A 131 -26.84 -43.37 -0.46
CA GLU A 131 -26.26 -42.93 0.81
C GLU A 131 -25.18 -41.86 0.56
N ILE A 132 -25.29 -40.75 1.29
CA ILE A 132 -24.40 -39.59 1.15
C ILE A 132 -23.18 -39.84 2.02
N ASP A 133 -22.01 -39.90 1.39
CA ASP A 133 -20.71 -40.13 2.03
C ASP A 133 -20.30 -38.97 2.96
N GLU A 134 -19.56 -39.27 4.03
CA GLU A 134 -19.22 -38.36 5.15
C GLU A 134 -18.50 -37.07 4.71
N ASP A 135 -17.81 -37.10 3.58
CA ASP A 135 -16.99 -35.99 3.08
C ASP A 135 -17.77 -34.70 2.75
N GLY A 136 -19.01 -34.78 2.26
CA GLY A 136 -19.78 -33.57 1.99
C GLY A 136 -20.60 -33.04 3.16
N ILE A 137 -20.70 -33.80 4.25
CA ILE A 137 -21.11 -33.23 5.55
C ILE A 137 -20.00 -32.28 6.02
N GLY A 138 -18.74 -32.67 5.86
CA GLY A 138 -17.57 -31.82 6.16
C GLY A 138 -17.60 -30.48 5.42
N LEU A 139 -17.85 -30.50 4.10
CA LEU A 139 -17.96 -29.28 3.27
C LEU A 139 -19.15 -28.38 3.66
N ALA A 140 -20.30 -28.95 3.97
CA ALA A 140 -21.47 -28.18 4.43
C ALA A 140 -21.26 -27.53 5.80
N GLN A 141 -20.46 -28.17 6.66
CA GLN A 141 -20.06 -27.64 7.96
C GLN A 141 -19.02 -26.52 7.79
N LEU A 142 -18.02 -26.74 6.92
CA LEU A 142 -17.03 -25.73 6.55
C LEU A 142 -17.70 -24.46 6.00
N MET A 143 -18.70 -24.59 5.13
CA MET A 143 -19.47 -23.46 4.58
C MET A 143 -20.24 -22.69 5.67
N ARG A 144 -20.74 -23.40 6.69
CA ARG A 144 -21.46 -22.80 7.81
C ARG A 144 -20.52 -22.01 8.72
N ASP A 145 -19.29 -22.51 8.89
CA ASP A 145 -18.25 -21.88 9.71
C ASP A 145 -17.63 -20.67 8.99
N LEU A 146 -17.36 -20.78 7.69
CA LEU A 146 -16.93 -19.68 6.82
C LEU A 146 -17.92 -18.51 6.72
N LYS A 147 -19.21 -18.77 6.99
CA LYS A 147 -20.28 -17.76 6.95
C LYS A 147 -20.58 -17.13 8.32
N ARG A 148 -20.03 -17.70 9.41
CA ARG A 148 -20.28 -17.25 10.79
C ARG A 148 -19.06 -16.62 11.46
N GLY A 149 -17.86 -16.83 10.94
CA GLY A 149 -16.63 -16.12 11.32
C GLY A 149 -16.43 -14.87 10.50
#